data_AF-A0A328WK16-F1
#
_entry.id   AF-A0A328WK16-F1
#
_cell.length_a   1.000
_cell.length_b   1.000
_cell.length_c   1.000
_cell.angle_alpha   90.00
_cell.angle_beta   90.00
_cell.angle_gamma   90.00
#
_symmetry.space_group_name_H-M   'P 1'
#
loop_
_entity.id
_entity.type
_entity.pdbx_description
1 polymer ?
#
loop_
_entity_poly.entity_id
_entity_poly.type
_entity_poly.pdbx_seq_one_letter_code
_entity_poly.pdbx_strand_id
1 'polypeptide(L)'
;MIRKMTIGVMDEIVNHYMKRMIQDPYTEHAFSMFTTMQKLTPRAIIEARMRAESGQAINRTLGSPIVLSDWDKILLNPVHMFRMPTEDSVQIQTGVTIGPQAKKPLNLGIPILISGMSYGGALSLKVKVALARGAGMAGTATNSGEAPLVDEERREAKFFIGQYHRGGWMNDDESLRQLDAIEIQLGQGALAAAPMSMATEEIEKDLRIANKLKPGENAAIHSRISGVNKTEDIITLVQDLKNKYGVPVGIKICATHFMEWELEVAIQAGVDYFVVDGAEAGTQGGPPTLLDDVGLPTLFALARTVQYLEERGVKPSISVIASGGLTTPGHFLKAMALGADAVYVGSIALIALQTQATKTLPTEQPQQVPINWGKFKEDLDVEKGAEHLANFLKSSVEEMKLVAYTLGKTDLAQINKMDLVTVDRDLAQILRIDYAGFPPGKQNLSTATNVISDVTEMTDPDEPLPLQ
;
A
#
# COMPACT_ATOMS: atom_id res chain seq x y z
N MET A 1 9.29 45.31 -37.85
CA MET A 1 10.53 45.76 -37.18
C MET A 1 10.84 44.90 -35.95
N ILE A 2 9.91 44.78 -35.00
CA ILE A 2 10.04 43.93 -33.79
C ILE A 2 10.38 42.46 -34.13
N ARG A 3 9.69 41.85 -35.11
CA ARG A 3 9.94 40.46 -35.55
C ARG A 3 11.35 40.20 -36.12
N LYS A 4 11.99 41.20 -36.75
CA LYS A 4 13.37 41.08 -37.26
C LYS A 4 14.41 41.24 -36.14
N MET A 5 14.11 42.07 -35.14
CA MET A 5 14.94 42.18 -33.92
C MET A 5 14.89 40.90 -33.07
N THR A 6 13.71 40.31 -32.86
CA THR A 6 13.61 39.05 -32.10
C THR A 6 14.30 37.88 -32.80
N ILE A 7 14.24 37.81 -34.14
CA ILE A 7 14.97 36.78 -34.91
C ILE A 7 16.49 37.01 -34.83
N GLY A 8 16.96 38.26 -34.97
CA GLY A 8 18.40 38.56 -34.89
C GLY A 8 19.01 38.28 -33.52
N VAL A 9 18.32 38.60 -32.43
CA VAL A 9 18.76 38.27 -31.06
C VAL A 9 18.76 36.75 -30.84
N MET A 10 17.77 36.04 -31.39
CA MET A 10 17.70 34.59 -31.27
C MET A 10 18.81 33.89 -32.07
N ASP A 11 19.12 34.37 -33.28
CA ASP A 11 20.22 33.87 -34.09
C ASP A 11 21.58 34.13 -33.43
N GLU A 12 21.76 35.28 -32.77
CA GLU A 12 23.00 35.61 -32.07
C GLU A 12 23.20 34.74 -30.81
N ILE A 13 22.12 34.49 -30.06
CA ILE A 13 22.11 33.55 -28.93
C ILE A 13 22.42 32.13 -29.43
N VAL A 14 21.73 31.65 -30.47
CA VAL A 14 21.94 30.30 -31.03
C VAL A 14 23.36 30.14 -31.56
N ASN A 15 23.88 31.12 -32.30
CA ASN A 15 25.26 31.09 -32.80
C ASN A 15 26.28 31.14 -31.66
N HIS A 16 26.03 31.90 -30.60
CA HIS A 16 26.89 31.92 -29.41
C HIS A 16 26.93 30.56 -28.72
N TYR A 17 25.78 29.92 -28.50
CA TYR A 17 25.70 28.58 -27.92
C TYR A 17 26.33 27.51 -28.82
N MET A 18 26.07 27.55 -30.13
CA MET A 18 26.64 26.60 -31.09
C MET A 18 28.17 26.71 -31.19
N LYS A 19 28.70 27.93 -31.25
CA LYS A 19 30.15 28.16 -31.26
C LYS A 19 30.81 27.67 -29.97
N ARG A 20 30.19 27.97 -28.83
CA ARG A 20 30.63 27.48 -27.53
C ARG A 20 30.47 25.98 -27.36
N MET A 21 29.61 25.27 -28.09
CA MET A 21 29.51 23.80 -28.06
C MET A 21 30.55 23.09 -28.94
N ILE A 22 31.18 23.81 -29.87
CA ILE A 22 32.18 23.23 -30.80
C ILE A 22 33.61 23.55 -30.36
N GLN A 23 33.84 24.71 -29.71
CA GLN A 23 35.18 25.24 -29.49
C GLN A 23 35.71 25.12 -28.05
N ASP A 24 34.85 25.21 -27.03
CA ASP A 24 35.28 25.06 -25.63
C ASP A 24 35.75 23.59 -25.36
N PRO A 25 36.50 23.32 -24.29
CA PRO A 25 36.80 21.94 -23.89
C PRO A 25 35.53 21.19 -23.48
N TYR A 26 35.47 19.88 -23.72
CA TYR A 26 34.29 19.05 -23.39
C TYR A 26 33.85 19.19 -21.92
N THR A 27 34.79 19.37 -21.00
CA THR A 27 34.54 19.56 -19.56
C THR A 27 33.89 20.89 -19.21
N GLU A 28 33.97 21.89 -20.08
CA GLU A 28 33.41 23.23 -19.89
C GLU A 28 32.15 23.48 -20.72
N HIS A 29 31.86 22.59 -21.68
CA HIS A 29 30.65 22.62 -22.49
C HIS A 29 29.39 22.30 -21.71
N ALA A 30 28.28 22.96 -22.08
CA ALA A 30 26.94 22.58 -21.63
C ALA A 30 26.55 21.13 -21.99
N PHE A 31 27.16 20.56 -23.04
CA PHE A 31 26.94 19.16 -23.43
C PHE A 31 27.50 18.16 -22.40
N SER A 32 28.48 18.53 -21.57
CA SER A 32 28.94 17.69 -20.46
C SER A 32 27.81 17.35 -19.48
N MET A 33 26.88 18.29 -19.27
CA MET A 33 25.68 18.06 -18.47
C MET A 33 24.82 16.93 -19.05
N PHE A 34 24.77 16.80 -20.38
CA PHE A 34 24.05 15.71 -21.03
C PHE A 34 24.67 14.34 -20.69
N THR A 35 26.01 14.23 -20.74
CA THR A 35 26.71 13.02 -20.28
C THR A 35 26.50 12.77 -18.79
N THR A 36 26.48 13.82 -17.96
CA THR A 36 26.12 13.70 -16.54
C THR A 36 24.69 13.15 -16.38
N MET A 37 23.72 13.63 -17.15
CA MET A 37 22.33 13.16 -17.12
C MET A 37 22.15 11.74 -17.68
N GLN A 38 23.04 11.28 -18.57
CA GLN A 38 23.07 9.88 -19.01
C GLN A 38 23.58 8.94 -17.90
N LYS A 39 24.52 9.40 -17.06
CA LYS A 39 25.07 8.61 -15.95
C LYS A 39 24.24 8.69 -14.67
N LEU A 40 23.67 9.86 -14.39
CA LEU A 40 22.95 10.18 -13.16
C LEU A 40 21.54 10.63 -13.50
N THR A 41 20.54 10.05 -12.84
CA THR A 41 19.16 10.51 -13.01
C THR A 41 19.01 11.95 -12.47
N PRO A 42 18.10 12.77 -13.04
CA PRO A 42 17.81 14.10 -12.51
C PRO A 42 17.46 14.08 -11.01
N ARG A 43 16.72 13.04 -10.59
CA ARG A 43 16.42 12.77 -9.18
C ARG A 43 17.69 12.61 -8.35
N ALA A 44 18.62 11.74 -8.77
CA ALA A 44 19.88 11.53 -8.05
C ALA A 44 20.71 12.82 -7.94
N ILE A 45 20.76 13.65 -8.99
CA ILE A 45 21.50 14.91 -8.98
C ILE A 45 20.89 15.90 -7.98
N ILE A 46 19.57 16.12 -8.02
CA ILE A 46 18.89 17.07 -7.14
C ILE A 46 18.98 16.61 -5.69
N GLU A 47 18.70 15.33 -5.43
CA GLU A 47 18.76 14.81 -4.09
C GLU A 47 20.21 14.80 -3.54
N ALA A 48 21.24 14.58 -4.36
CA ALA A 48 22.63 14.72 -3.92
C ALA A 48 22.95 16.16 -3.49
N ARG A 49 22.45 17.17 -4.22
CA ARG A 49 22.60 18.58 -3.86
C ARG A 49 21.84 18.94 -2.58
N MET A 50 20.61 18.46 -2.42
CA MET A 50 19.84 18.66 -1.19
C MET A 50 20.57 18.09 0.03
N ARG A 51 21.16 16.90 -0.10
CA ARG A 51 21.99 16.29 0.95
C ARG A 51 23.25 17.12 1.22
N ALA A 52 23.91 17.63 0.19
CA ALA A 52 25.11 18.44 0.33
C ALA A 52 24.85 19.78 1.04
N GLU A 53 23.71 20.42 0.76
CA GLU A 53 23.31 21.69 1.40
C GLU A 53 22.88 21.52 2.86
N SER A 54 22.10 20.47 3.17
CA SER A 54 21.52 20.32 4.51
C SER A 54 22.34 19.45 5.46
N GLY A 55 23.13 18.51 4.95
CA GLY A 55 23.76 17.45 5.74
C GLY A 55 22.78 16.46 6.38
N GLN A 56 21.50 16.51 6.00
CA GLN A 56 20.41 15.72 6.60
C GLN A 56 19.80 14.73 5.60
N ALA A 57 19.10 13.73 6.11
CA ALA A 57 18.28 12.85 5.29
C ALA A 57 17.15 13.64 4.62
N ILE A 58 16.89 13.35 3.34
CA ILE A 58 15.78 13.98 2.60
C ILE A 58 14.46 13.40 3.07
N ASN A 59 13.42 14.23 3.07
CA ASN A 59 12.05 13.79 3.31
C ASN A 59 11.26 13.76 2.00
N ARG A 60 11.11 12.58 1.37
CA ARG A 60 10.36 12.41 0.10
C ARG A 60 8.92 11.99 0.37
N THR A 61 7.98 12.68 -0.27
CA THR A 61 6.53 12.47 -0.10
C THR A 61 5.99 11.31 -0.94
N LEU A 62 4.82 10.78 -0.56
CA LEU A 62 4.06 9.71 -1.23
C LEU A 62 4.73 8.33 -1.32
N GLY A 63 5.94 8.14 -0.79
CA GLY A 63 6.62 6.84 -0.74
C GLY A 63 7.54 6.57 -1.94
N SER A 64 7.62 5.31 -2.35
CA SER A 64 8.45 4.87 -3.47
C SER A 64 7.80 5.19 -4.82
N PRO A 65 8.51 5.82 -5.78
CA PRO A 65 8.08 5.83 -7.17
C PRO A 65 8.44 4.52 -7.89
N ILE A 66 9.18 3.62 -7.23
CA ILE A 66 9.54 2.31 -7.78
C ILE A 66 8.39 1.36 -7.46
N VAL A 67 7.71 0.89 -8.51
CA VAL A 67 6.64 -0.11 -8.41
C VAL A 67 7.18 -1.44 -8.91
N LEU A 68 7.25 -2.43 -8.03
CA LEU A 68 7.80 -3.76 -8.33
C LEU A 68 6.70 -4.83 -8.39
N SER A 69 5.47 -4.47 -8.05
CA SER A 69 4.29 -5.30 -8.20
C SER A 69 3.69 -5.15 -9.62
N ASP A 70 3.99 -6.11 -10.49
CA ASP A 70 3.53 -6.16 -11.89
C ASP A 70 2.04 -6.55 -12.03
N TRP A 71 1.14 -5.79 -11.41
CA TRP A 71 -0.31 -6.03 -11.48
C TRP A 71 -0.85 -6.07 -12.92
N ASP A 72 -0.22 -5.35 -13.85
CA ASP A 72 -0.62 -5.27 -15.26
C ASP A 72 -0.35 -6.55 -16.05
N LYS A 73 0.53 -7.43 -15.56
CA LYS A 73 0.81 -8.74 -16.18
C LYS A 73 -0.20 -9.82 -15.78
N ILE A 74 -1.02 -9.56 -14.76
CA ILE A 74 -2.08 -10.45 -14.27
C ILE A 74 -3.41 -10.01 -14.89
N LEU A 75 -4.19 -10.95 -15.39
CA LEU A 75 -5.47 -10.72 -16.07
C LEU A 75 -6.58 -11.52 -15.40
N LEU A 76 -7.79 -10.98 -15.42
CA LEU A 76 -9.02 -11.67 -14.99
C LEU A 76 -9.59 -12.42 -16.21
N ASN A 77 -9.97 -13.68 -16.04
CA ASN A 77 -10.30 -14.58 -17.15
C ASN A 77 -11.83 -14.71 -17.35
N PRO A 78 -12.42 -14.05 -18.36
CA PRO A 78 -13.87 -14.07 -18.57
C PRO A 78 -14.37 -15.46 -19.00
N VAL A 79 -15.66 -15.72 -18.76
CA VAL A 79 -16.34 -16.96 -19.15
C VAL A 79 -17.48 -16.66 -20.13
N HIS A 80 -17.85 -17.65 -20.95
CA HIS A 80 -18.88 -17.48 -21.98
C HIS A 80 -19.78 -18.70 -22.14
N MET A 81 -19.21 -19.91 -22.28
CA MET A 81 -19.97 -21.11 -22.65
C MET A 81 -19.80 -22.28 -21.67
N PHE A 82 -18.57 -22.56 -21.22
CA PHE A 82 -18.32 -23.66 -20.26
C PHE A 82 -18.75 -23.29 -18.83
N ARG A 83 -18.76 -21.99 -18.53
CA ARG A 83 -19.45 -21.33 -17.44
C ARG A 83 -20.15 -20.13 -18.05
N MET A 84 -21.42 -19.94 -17.75
CA MET A 84 -22.16 -18.78 -18.23
C MET A 84 -21.78 -17.55 -17.40
N PRO A 85 -21.69 -16.35 -18.02
CA PRO A 85 -21.71 -15.09 -17.28
C PRO A 85 -22.93 -15.02 -16.37
N THR A 86 -22.80 -14.27 -15.27
CA THR A 86 -23.93 -14.01 -14.38
C THR A 86 -24.95 -13.14 -15.12
N GLU A 87 -26.24 -13.44 -14.96
CA GLU A 87 -27.31 -12.63 -15.54
C GLU A 87 -27.35 -11.23 -14.93
N ASP A 88 -27.69 -10.22 -15.73
CA ASP A 88 -27.77 -8.81 -15.32
C ASP A 88 -28.82 -8.52 -14.23
N SER A 89 -29.80 -9.41 -14.08
CA SER A 89 -30.81 -9.34 -13.03
C SER A 89 -30.29 -9.70 -11.62
N VAL A 90 -29.16 -10.41 -11.52
CA VAL A 90 -28.61 -10.91 -10.25
C VAL A 90 -27.75 -9.86 -9.58
N GLN A 91 -28.12 -9.45 -8.37
CA GLN A 91 -27.30 -8.51 -7.59
C GLN A 91 -26.01 -9.18 -7.09
N ILE A 92 -24.86 -8.60 -7.43
CA ILE A 92 -23.55 -9.04 -6.95
C ILE A 92 -23.36 -8.63 -5.48
N GLN A 93 -23.04 -9.60 -4.62
CA GLN A 93 -22.70 -9.36 -3.22
C GLN A 93 -21.27 -8.80 -3.10
N THR A 94 -21.11 -7.81 -2.21
CA THR A 94 -19.84 -7.06 -2.04
C THR A 94 -19.36 -7.01 -0.60
N GLY A 95 -20.16 -7.52 0.35
CA GLY A 95 -19.85 -7.44 1.77
C GLY A 95 -18.63 -8.28 2.14
N VAL A 96 -17.93 -7.86 3.18
CA VAL A 96 -16.81 -8.63 3.76
C VAL A 96 -16.90 -8.59 5.29
N THR A 97 -16.48 -9.68 5.93
CA THR A 97 -16.33 -9.77 7.39
C THR A 97 -14.85 -9.86 7.74
N ILE A 98 -14.34 -8.87 8.48
CA ILE A 98 -12.99 -8.89 9.02
C ILE A 98 -13.01 -9.47 10.43
N GLY A 99 -12.14 -10.45 10.66
CA GLY A 99 -12.06 -11.17 11.94
C GLY A 99 -13.32 -11.97 12.26
N PRO A 100 -13.70 -12.96 11.43
CA PRO A 100 -14.93 -13.74 11.63
C PRO A 100 -14.99 -14.51 12.96
N GLN A 101 -13.84 -14.75 13.59
CA GLN A 101 -13.73 -15.43 14.89
C GLN A 101 -13.76 -14.47 16.10
N ALA A 102 -13.78 -13.15 15.88
CA ALA A 102 -13.90 -12.18 16.96
C ALA A 102 -15.29 -12.26 17.61
N LYS A 103 -15.42 -11.82 18.87
CA LYS A 103 -16.73 -11.77 19.56
C LYS A 103 -17.69 -10.78 18.87
N LYS A 104 -17.12 -9.73 18.26
CA LYS A 104 -17.84 -8.72 17.48
C LYS A 104 -17.13 -8.54 16.13
N PRO A 105 -17.35 -9.42 15.13
CA PRO A 105 -16.71 -9.30 13.82
C PRO A 105 -17.06 -7.97 13.14
N LEU A 106 -16.11 -7.43 12.37
CA LEU A 106 -16.31 -6.18 11.64
C LEU A 106 -16.93 -6.49 10.26
N ASN A 107 -18.21 -6.18 10.10
CA ASN A 107 -18.95 -6.41 8.86
C ASN A 107 -19.02 -5.13 8.02
N LEU A 108 -18.44 -5.16 6.82
CA LEU A 108 -18.36 -4.03 5.89
C LEU A 108 -19.22 -4.28 4.66
N GLY A 109 -19.75 -3.22 4.06
CA GLY A 109 -20.55 -3.30 2.83
C GLY A 109 -19.73 -3.51 1.56
N ILE A 110 -18.44 -3.15 1.60
CA ILE A 110 -17.52 -3.25 0.47
C ILE A 110 -16.12 -3.70 0.97
N PRO A 111 -15.28 -4.33 0.12
CA PRO A 111 -13.98 -4.86 0.50
C PRO A 111 -12.83 -3.84 0.37
N ILE A 112 -13.15 -2.54 0.31
CA ILE A 112 -12.18 -1.45 0.16
C ILE A 112 -12.23 -0.60 1.43
N LEU A 113 -11.12 -0.55 2.18
CA LEU A 113 -10.99 0.21 3.42
C LEU A 113 -10.04 1.39 3.25
N ILE A 114 -10.21 2.45 4.04
CA ILE A 114 -9.25 3.55 4.09
C ILE A 114 -8.09 3.16 5.01
N SER A 115 -6.85 3.25 4.48
CA SER A 115 -5.64 2.91 5.22
C SER A 115 -5.33 3.89 6.36
N GLY A 116 -4.59 3.43 7.36
CA GLY A 116 -4.17 4.25 8.51
C GLY A 116 -3.24 5.38 8.11
N MET A 117 -3.72 6.62 8.21
CA MET A 117 -2.96 7.84 7.94
C MET A 117 -3.16 8.81 9.11
N SER A 118 -2.08 9.22 9.77
CA SER A 118 -2.15 9.90 11.07
C SER A 118 -2.65 11.35 10.99
N TYR A 119 -3.51 11.74 11.93
CA TYR A 119 -3.80 13.16 12.19
C TYR A 119 -2.55 13.88 12.71
N GLY A 120 -2.27 15.08 12.19
CA GLY A 120 -1.19 15.94 12.65
C GLY A 120 0.17 15.54 12.07
N GLY A 121 0.56 14.28 12.27
CA GLY A 121 1.78 13.69 11.73
C GLY A 121 1.80 13.63 10.21
N ALA A 122 0.66 13.33 9.59
CA ALA A 122 0.51 13.27 8.15
C ALA A 122 -0.57 14.24 7.65
N LEU A 123 -1.82 14.05 8.09
CA LEU A 123 -3.00 14.70 7.54
C LEU A 123 -3.60 15.73 8.47
N SER A 124 -4.28 16.72 7.92
CA SER A 124 -5.07 17.68 8.72
C SER A 124 -6.35 17.03 9.27
N LEU A 125 -6.93 17.61 10.34
CA LEU A 125 -8.17 17.10 10.94
C LEU A 125 -9.32 17.09 9.93
N LYS A 126 -9.43 18.13 9.09
CA LYS A 126 -10.45 18.23 8.03
C LYS A 126 -10.39 17.02 7.09
N VAL A 127 -9.19 16.59 6.71
CA VAL A 127 -9.00 15.43 5.82
C VAL A 127 -9.41 14.15 6.53
N LYS A 128 -9.04 13.99 7.79
CA LYS A 128 -9.41 12.83 8.62
C LYS A 128 -10.93 12.70 8.78
N VAL A 129 -11.61 13.80 9.06
CA VAL A 129 -13.08 13.90 9.13
C VAL A 129 -13.72 13.56 7.77
N ALA A 130 -13.19 14.09 6.67
CA ALA A 130 -13.68 13.79 5.32
C ALA A 130 -13.49 12.31 4.93
N LEU A 131 -12.35 11.70 5.30
CA LEU A 131 -12.08 10.27 5.09
C LEU A 131 -13.07 9.41 5.88
N ALA A 132 -13.28 9.73 7.16
CA ALA A 132 -14.22 9.03 8.04
C ALA A 132 -15.66 9.08 7.50
N ARG A 133 -16.13 10.27 7.13
CA ARG A 133 -17.46 10.48 6.57
C ARG A 133 -17.63 9.77 5.22
N GLY A 134 -16.68 9.95 4.31
CA GLY A 134 -16.72 9.33 2.98
C GLY A 134 -16.70 7.80 3.02
N ALA A 135 -15.89 7.22 3.92
CA ALA A 135 -15.90 5.79 4.19
C ALA A 135 -17.26 5.32 4.74
N GLY A 136 -17.84 6.07 5.68
CA GLY A 136 -19.17 5.78 6.23
C GLY A 136 -20.28 5.80 5.17
N MET A 137 -20.25 6.78 4.25
CA MET A 137 -21.17 6.90 3.11
C MET A 137 -21.06 5.75 2.11
N ALA A 138 -19.88 5.12 2.01
CA ALA A 138 -19.64 3.93 1.19
C ALA A 138 -19.87 2.62 1.95
N GLY A 139 -20.17 2.68 3.26
CA GLY A 139 -20.41 1.50 4.08
C GLY A 139 -19.15 0.74 4.49
N THR A 140 -17.99 1.41 4.53
CA THR A 140 -16.70 0.83 4.90
C THR A 140 -16.05 1.53 6.10
N ALA A 141 -14.88 1.06 6.50
CA ALA A 141 -14.13 1.56 7.65
C ALA A 141 -13.05 2.59 7.26
N THR A 142 -12.80 3.50 8.21
CA THR A 142 -11.60 4.34 8.22
C THR A 142 -10.62 3.86 9.29
N ASN A 143 -9.36 4.26 9.17
CA ASN A 143 -8.29 3.89 10.10
C ASN A 143 -7.56 5.14 10.62
N SER A 144 -7.29 5.17 11.93
CA SER A 144 -6.65 6.30 12.61
C SER A 144 -5.25 6.63 12.07
N GLY A 145 -4.48 5.61 11.67
CA GLY A 145 -3.02 5.71 11.57
C GLY A 145 -2.34 5.85 12.94
N GLU A 146 -1.03 6.12 12.94
CA GLU A 146 -0.22 6.33 14.15
C GLU A 146 -0.53 7.70 14.81
N ALA A 147 -1.76 7.87 15.29
CA ALA A 147 -2.34 9.08 15.86
C ALA A 147 -3.24 8.75 17.07
N PRO A 148 -3.52 9.72 17.96
CA PRO A 148 -4.53 9.55 19.01
C PRO A 148 -5.94 9.42 18.43
N LEU A 149 -6.88 8.98 19.27
CA LEU A 149 -8.29 9.08 18.94
C LEU A 149 -8.74 10.54 19.04
N VAL A 150 -9.44 11.02 18.02
CA VAL A 150 -10.01 12.38 18.00
C VAL A 150 -11.51 12.29 17.82
N ASP A 151 -12.27 12.99 18.66
CA ASP A 151 -13.73 12.89 18.74
C ASP A 151 -14.43 13.30 17.44
N GLU A 152 -13.90 14.31 16.74
CA GLU A 152 -14.38 14.76 15.44
C GLU A 152 -14.29 13.64 14.40
N GLU A 153 -13.17 12.92 14.32
CA GLU A 153 -13.00 11.82 13.37
C GLU A 153 -13.89 10.63 13.76
N ARG A 154 -13.93 10.29 15.06
CA ARG A 154 -14.71 9.14 15.54
C ARG A 154 -16.21 9.30 15.30
N ARG A 155 -16.75 10.51 15.48
CA ARG A 155 -18.18 10.81 15.28
C ARG A 155 -18.62 10.65 13.83
N GLU A 156 -17.75 10.94 12.88
CA GLU A 156 -18.06 10.81 11.45
C GLU A 156 -17.87 9.38 10.93
N ALA A 157 -17.05 8.58 11.60
CA ALA A 157 -16.77 7.22 11.18
C ALA A 157 -17.94 6.28 11.49
N LYS A 158 -18.46 5.61 10.45
CA LYS A 158 -19.38 4.49 10.63
C LYS A 158 -18.69 3.30 11.30
N PHE A 159 -17.50 2.96 10.83
CA PHE A 159 -16.63 1.95 11.40
C PHE A 159 -15.22 2.52 11.54
N PHE A 160 -14.60 2.32 12.69
CA PHE A 160 -13.31 2.93 13.03
C PHE A 160 -12.29 1.88 13.47
N ILE A 161 -11.24 1.70 12.67
CA ILE A 161 -10.08 0.88 13.00
C ILE A 161 -9.05 1.79 13.68
N GLY A 162 -8.69 1.47 14.92
CA GLY A 162 -7.67 2.22 15.65
C GLY A 162 -6.34 1.47 15.67
N GLN A 163 -5.24 2.18 15.42
CA GLN A 163 -3.91 1.59 15.53
C GLN A 163 -3.42 1.58 16.98
N TYR A 164 -3.07 0.41 17.50
CA TYR A 164 -2.25 0.27 18.70
C TYR A 164 -0.79 0.38 18.29
N HIS A 165 -0.18 1.56 18.47
CA HIS A 165 1.04 1.94 17.75
C HIS A 165 2.20 2.34 18.68
N ARG A 166 3.38 2.53 18.09
CA ARG A 166 4.67 2.73 18.80
C ARG A 166 4.84 4.11 19.46
N GLY A 167 3.94 5.05 19.19
CA GLY A 167 3.87 6.36 19.87
C GLY A 167 2.98 6.34 21.12
N GLY A 168 2.08 5.35 21.25
CA GLY A 168 1.31 5.12 22.47
C GLY A 168 0.10 6.01 22.70
N TRP A 169 -0.17 7.00 21.85
CA TRP A 169 -1.22 8.01 22.08
C TRP A 169 -2.65 7.46 21.97
N MET A 170 -2.85 6.36 21.24
CA MET A 170 -4.13 5.63 21.18
C MET A 170 -4.17 4.40 22.12
N ASN A 171 -3.07 4.07 22.79
CA ASN A 171 -2.90 2.81 23.51
C ASN A 171 -3.49 2.84 24.94
N ASP A 172 -4.60 3.56 25.14
CA ASP A 172 -5.31 3.67 26.41
C ASP A 172 -6.70 3.03 26.38
N ASP A 173 -7.21 2.66 27.56
CA ASP A 173 -8.48 1.93 27.69
C ASP A 173 -9.68 2.70 27.15
N GLU A 174 -9.70 4.02 27.34
CA GLU A 174 -10.81 4.89 26.93
C GLU A 174 -10.91 4.95 25.40
N SER A 175 -9.77 5.12 24.73
CA SER A 175 -9.70 5.16 23.26
C SER A 175 -10.04 3.80 22.67
N LEU A 176 -9.43 2.72 23.18
CA LEU A 176 -9.58 1.37 22.61
C LEU A 176 -11.00 0.80 22.72
N ARG A 177 -11.79 1.22 23.73
CA ARG A 177 -13.21 0.81 23.86
C ARG A 177 -14.13 1.38 22.78
N GLN A 178 -13.69 2.41 22.07
CA GLN A 178 -14.51 3.11 21.06
C GLN A 178 -14.30 2.55 19.64
N LEU A 179 -13.36 1.61 19.48
CA LEU A 179 -12.95 1.07 18.19
C LEU A 179 -13.82 -0.10 17.75
N ASP A 180 -13.97 -0.24 16.43
CA ASP A 180 -14.67 -1.37 15.81
C ASP A 180 -13.69 -2.49 15.38
N ALA A 181 -12.39 -2.18 15.31
CA ALA A 181 -11.28 -3.13 15.27
C ALA A 181 -9.99 -2.47 15.78
N ILE A 182 -9.05 -3.27 16.26
CA ILE A 182 -7.74 -2.82 16.74
C ILE A 182 -6.66 -3.36 15.81
N GLU A 183 -5.80 -2.49 15.30
CA GLU A 183 -4.67 -2.83 14.43
C GLU A 183 -3.36 -2.58 15.18
N ILE A 184 -2.69 -3.63 15.64
CA ILE A 184 -1.36 -3.49 16.25
C ILE A 184 -0.38 -3.14 15.14
N GLN A 185 0.10 -1.91 15.16
CA GLN A 185 0.95 -1.38 14.11
C GLN A 185 2.42 -1.46 14.51
N LEU A 186 3.14 -2.40 13.90
CA LEU A 186 4.57 -2.64 14.14
C LEU A 186 5.46 -1.95 13.09
N GLY A 187 4.94 -1.70 11.89
CA GLY A 187 5.66 -1.01 10.84
C GLY A 187 4.82 -0.87 9.57
N GLN A 188 5.17 0.08 8.70
CA GLN A 188 4.44 0.32 7.44
C GLN A 188 5.35 0.08 6.23
N GLY A 189 4.77 -0.22 5.08
CA GLY A 189 5.51 -0.54 3.87
C GLY A 189 6.57 0.51 3.48
N ALA A 190 6.26 1.81 3.67
CA ALA A 190 7.13 2.91 3.27
C ALA A 190 8.34 3.14 4.20
N LEU A 191 8.17 2.91 5.52
CA LEU A 191 9.16 3.32 6.54
C LEU A 191 9.64 2.16 7.40
N ALA A 192 9.16 0.95 7.14
CA ALA A 192 9.31 -0.21 8.01
C ALA A 192 8.98 0.14 9.47
N ALA A 193 9.86 -0.19 10.40
CA ALA A 193 9.79 0.16 11.82
C ALA A 193 10.75 1.30 12.20
N ALA A 194 11.14 2.15 11.24
CA ALA A 194 12.00 3.30 11.53
C ALA A 194 11.35 4.21 12.58
N PRO A 195 12.14 4.77 13.51
CA PRO A 195 11.64 5.75 14.45
C PRO A 195 11.39 7.08 13.73
N MET A 196 10.38 7.80 14.18
CA MET A 196 10.06 9.14 13.69
C MET A 196 9.87 10.09 14.87
N SER A 197 10.17 11.36 14.69
CA SER A 197 9.85 12.37 15.69
C SER A 197 9.47 13.68 15.02
N MET A 198 8.44 14.32 15.56
CA MET A 198 8.05 15.70 15.24
C MET A 198 8.56 16.60 16.36
N ALA A 199 9.25 17.68 15.98
CA ALA A 199 9.82 18.61 16.93
C ALA A 199 8.71 19.41 17.64
N THR A 200 8.96 19.80 18.90
CA THR A 200 7.96 20.49 19.72
C THR A 200 7.41 21.77 19.07
N GLU A 201 8.21 22.47 18.27
CA GLU A 201 7.85 23.68 17.54
C GLU A 201 6.88 23.43 16.38
N GLU A 202 6.86 22.21 15.84
CA GLU A 202 6.02 21.80 14.72
C GLU A 202 4.66 21.25 15.18
N ILE A 203 4.51 20.98 16.49
CA ILE A 203 3.30 20.40 17.07
C ILE A 203 2.31 21.51 17.39
N GLU A 204 1.20 21.52 16.65
CA GLU A 204 0.06 22.40 16.94
C GLU A 204 -0.52 22.14 18.34
N LYS A 205 -1.09 23.19 18.94
CA LYS A 205 -1.60 23.14 20.31
C LYS A 205 -2.63 22.02 20.51
N ASP A 206 -3.56 21.87 19.58
CA ASP A 206 -4.63 20.88 19.68
C ASP A 206 -4.08 19.46 19.51
N LEU A 207 -3.09 19.27 18.62
CA LEU A 207 -2.38 18.00 18.46
C LEU A 207 -1.60 17.63 19.72
N ARG A 208 -0.97 18.59 20.40
CA ARG A 208 -0.28 18.37 21.68
C ARG A 208 -1.22 17.84 22.76
N ILE A 209 -2.40 18.44 22.85
CA ILE A 209 -3.44 18.04 23.80
C ILE A 209 -3.95 16.63 23.45
N ALA A 210 -4.27 16.38 22.18
CA ALA A 210 -4.73 15.07 21.72
C ALA A 210 -3.70 13.96 21.97
N ASN A 211 -2.41 14.24 21.76
CA ASN A 211 -1.30 13.31 22.02
C ASN A 211 -0.95 13.18 23.52
N LYS A 212 -1.61 13.94 24.41
CA LYS A 212 -1.32 13.97 25.86
C LYS A 212 0.15 14.32 26.18
N LEU A 213 0.77 15.16 25.34
CA LEU A 213 2.19 15.56 25.45
C LEU A 213 2.38 16.72 26.42
N LYS A 214 3.48 16.70 27.18
CA LYS A 214 3.86 17.81 28.05
C LYS A 214 4.35 19.02 27.24
N PRO A 215 4.31 20.24 27.80
CA PRO A 215 4.94 21.40 27.18
C PRO A 215 6.43 21.14 26.91
N GLY A 216 6.88 21.43 25.69
CA GLY A 216 8.28 21.22 25.27
C GLY A 216 8.63 19.77 24.89
N GLU A 217 7.69 18.83 24.99
CA GLU A 217 7.90 17.44 24.60
C GLU A 217 7.72 17.24 23.09
N ASN A 218 8.61 16.47 22.46
CA ASN A 218 8.49 16.05 21.07
C ASN A 218 7.48 14.91 20.94
N ALA A 219 6.77 14.82 19.82
CA ALA A 219 5.98 13.64 19.51
C ALA A 219 6.90 12.61 18.87
N ALA A 220 7.15 11.49 19.56
CA ALA A 220 8.02 10.42 19.07
C ALA A 220 7.23 9.14 18.80
N ILE A 221 7.50 8.54 17.64
CA ILE A 221 7.10 7.18 17.29
C ILE A 221 8.38 6.34 17.37
N HIS A 222 8.45 5.45 18.34
CA HIS A 222 9.63 4.62 18.57
C HIS A 222 9.71 3.45 17.59
N SER A 223 10.85 2.74 17.55
CA SER A 223 10.97 1.52 16.73
C SER A 223 10.21 0.32 17.28
N ARG A 224 9.81 0.35 18.55
CA ARG A 224 9.09 -0.73 19.23
C ARG A 224 7.94 -0.14 20.04
N ILE A 225 6.91 -0.95 20.25
CA ILE A 225 5.82 -0.60 21.15
C ILE A 225 6.32 -0.68 22.59
N SER A 226 5.91 0.26 23.44
CA SER A 226 6.29 0.26 24.86
C SER A 226 5.88 -1.06 25.52
N GLY A 227 6.80 -1.69 26.25
CA GLY A 227 6.58 -2.98 26.90
C GLY A 227 6.78 -4.22 26.01
N VAL A 228 6.94 -4.04 24.68
CA VAL A 228 7.14 -5.14 23.73
C VAL A 228 8.62 -5.23 23.35
N ASN A 229 9.32 -6.26 23.82
CA ASN A 229 10.74 -6.44 23.60
C ASN A 229 11.11 -7.77 22.95
N LYS A 230 10.20 -8.75 22.97
CA LYS A 230 10.38 -10.10 22.41
C LYS A 230 9.05 -10.64 21.88
N THR A 231 9.12 -11.73 21.14
CA THR A 231 7.98 -12.40 20.49
C THR A 231 6.84 -12.71 21.46
N GLU A 232 7.16 -13.20 22.66
CA GLU A 232 6.14 -13.57 23.65
C GLU A 232 5.32 -12.35 24.10
N ASP A 233 5.90 -11.15 24.11
CA ASP A 233 5.20 -9.94 24.52
C ASP A 233 4.13 -9.55 23.48
N ILE A 234 4.37 -9.80 22.19
CA ILE A 234 3.37 -9.62 21.12
C ILE A 234 2.21 -10.60 21.29
N ILE A 235 2.52 -11.86 21.58
CA ILE A 235 1.51 -12.91 21.81
C ILE A 235 0.60 -12.51 22.97
N THR A 236 1.19 -12.11 24.10
CA THR A 236 0.42 -11.63 25.26
C THR A 236 -0.39 -10.38 24.92
N LEU A 237 0.19 -9.40 24.22
CA LEU A 237 -0.51 -8.18 23.84
C LEU A 237 -1.76 -8.47 23.00
N VAL A 238 -1.66 -9.30 21.95
CA VAL A 238 -2.82 -9.67 21.12
C VAL A 238 -3.90 -10.33 21.96
N GLN A 239 -3.53 -11.32 22.79
CA GLN A 239 -4.48 -12.05 23.62
C GLN A 239 -5.20 -11.13 24.62
N ASP A 240 -4.48 -10.21 25.25
CA ASP A 240 -5.04 -9.25 26.20
C ASP A 240 -6.05 -8.31 25.52
N LEU A 241 -5.69 -7.76 24.35
CA LEU A 241 -6.57 -6.88 23.58
C LEU A 241 -7.85 -7.62 23.15
N LYS A 242 -7.72 -8.84 22.62
CA LYS A 242 -8.86 -9.67 22.21
C LYS A 242 -9.79 -9.99 23.38
N ASN A 243 -9.21 -10.43 24.50
CA ASN A 243 -9.95 -10.80 25.69
C ASN A 243 -10.75 -9.62 26.25
N LYS A 244 -10.13 -8.44 26.25
CA LYS A 244 -10.65 -7.23 26.89
C LYS A 244 -11.70 -6.49 26.06
N TYR A 245 -11.50 -6.36 24.74
CA TYR A 245 -12.36 -5.52 23.89
C TYR A 245 -13.34 -6.33 23.02
N GLY A 246 -12.98 -7.55 22.63
CA GLY A 246 -13.84 -8.47 21.87
C GLY A 246 -14.08 -8.09 20.39
N VAL A 247 -13.60 -6.94 19.95
CA VAL A 247 -13.52 -6.55 18.53
C VAL A 247 -12.33 -7.26 17.85
N PRO A 248 -12.26 -7.30 16.51
CA PRO A 248 -11.15 -7.94 15.82
C PRO A 248 -9.83 -7.27 16.18
N VAL A 249 -8.82 -8.07 16.49
CA VAL A 249 -7.45 -7.59 16.73
C VAL A 249 -6.53 -8.18 15.67
N GLY A 250 -5.86 -7.32 14.94
CA GLY A 250 -4.94 -7.71 13.88
C GLY A 250 -3.55 -7.11 14.04
N ILE A 251 -2.62 -7.58 13.22
CA ILE A 251 -1.26 -7.05 13.15
C ILE A 251 -1.02 -6.48 11.76
N LYS A 252 -0.39 -5.30 11.72
CA LYS A 252 0.15 -4.70 10.49
C LYS A 252 1.67 -4.65 10.56
N ILE A 253 2.31 -5.12 9.48
CA ILE A 253 3.76 -5.04 9.29
C ILE A 253 4.10 -4.52 7.90
N CYS A 254 5.30 -3.94 7.78
CA CYS A 254 5.99 -3.84 6.51
C CYS A 254 6.34 -5.27 6.03
N ALA A 255 6.05 -5.58 4.78
CA ALA A 255 6.34 -6.87 4.20
C ALA A 255 7.86 -7.16 4.25
N THR A 256 8.27 -8.22 4.95
CA THR A 256 9.68 -8.61 5.08
C THR A 256 10.01 -9.86 4.26
N HIS A 257 11.30 -10.11 4.01
CA HIS A 257 11.72 -11.38 3.40
C HIS A 257 11.34 -12.60 4.25
N PHE A 258 11.24 -12.43 5.58
CA PHE A 258 10.97 -13.47 6.58
C PHE A 258 9.49 -13.56 6.97
N MET A 259 8.58 -13.19 6.07
CA MET A 259 7.16 -13.02 6.33
C MET A 259 6.48 -14.23 6.97
N GLU A 260 6.85 -15.46 6.59
CA GLU A 260 6.28 -16.69 7.15
C GLU A 260 6.62 -16.83 8.64
N TRP A 261 7.80 -16.37 9.07
CA TRP A 261 8.17 -16.38 10.49
C TRP A 261 7.38 -15.33 11.28
N GLU A 262 7.19 -14.14 10.70
CA GLU A 262 6.32 -13.09 11.29
C GLU A 262 4.86 -13.57 11.38
N LEU A 263 4.37 -14.26 10.35
CA LEU A 263 3.03 -14.85 10.32
C LEU A 263 2.87 -15.96 11.35
N GLU A 264 3.87 -16.81 11.55
CA GLU A 264 3.81 -17.85 12.57
C GLU A 264 3.65 -17.24 13.98
N VAL A 265 4.32 -16.12 14.27
CA VAL A 265 4.10 -15.36 15.50
C VAL A 265 2.66 -14.85 15.58
N ALA A 266 2.13 -14.26 14.51
CA ALA A 266 0.76 -13.75 14.47
C ALA A 266 -0.29 -14.88 14.66
N ILE A 267 -0.05 -16.05 14.07
CA ILE A 267 -0.89 -17.24 14.22
C ILE A 267 -0.88 -17.72 15.68
N GLN A 268 0.31 -17.80 16.31
CA GLN A 268 0.44 -18.18 17.72
C GLN A 268 -0.21 -17.16 18.67
N ALA A 269 -0.13 -15.88 18.32
CA ALA A 269 -0.82 -14.80 19.02
C ALA A 269 -2.35 -14.90 18.90
N GLY A 270 -2.84 -15.61 17.88
CA GLY A 270 -4.26 -15.78 17.60
C GLY A 270 -4.90 -14.50 17.06
N VAL A 271 -4.23 -13.78 16.16
CA VAL A 271 -4.80 -12.59 15.51
C VAL A 271 -6.09 -12.94 14.75
N ASP A 272 -7.03 -11.99 14.67
CA ASP A 272 -8.26 -12.12 13.88
C ASP A 272 -8.05 -11.70 12.42
N TYR A 273 -7.08 -10.81 12.16
CA TYR A 273 -6.69 -10.41 10.82
C TYR A 273 -5.21 -10.02 10.73
N PHE A 274 -4.68 -10.00 9.52
CA PHE A 274 -3.30 -9.63 9.23
C PHE A 274 -3.27 -8.66 8.05
N VAL A 275 -2.51 -7.58 8.19
CA VAL A 275 -2.34 -6.58 7.14
C VAL A 275 -0.95 -6.71 6.56
N VAL A 276 -0.89 -7.08 5.29
CA VAL A 276 0.35 -7.14 4.52
C VAL A 276 0.55 -5.82 3.78
N ASP A 277 1.52 -5.03 4.22
CA ASP A 277 1.82 -3.71 3.67
C ASP A 277 3.12 -3.75 2.87
N GLY A 278 3.02 -3.77 1.53
CA GLY A 278 4.17 -3.86 0.65
C GLY A 278 4.95 -2.55 0.53
N ALA A 279 6.19 -2.65 0.01
CA ALA A 279 7.13 -1.54 -0.13
C ALA A 279 6.58 -0.35 -0.93
N GLU A 280 5.57 -0.56 -1.78
CA GLU A 280 4.89 0.50 -2.54
C GLU A 280 3.88 1.32 -1.71
N ALA A 281 3.85 1.16 -0.38
CA ALA A 281 3.04 1.99 0.49
C ALA A 281 3.48 3.45 0.46
N GLY A 282 2.50 4.34 0.68
CA GLY A 282 2.75 5.78 0.78
C GLY A 282 3.10 6.20 2.19
N THR A 283 3.85 7.30 2.30
CA THR A 283 4.03 8.05 3.55
C THR A 283 3.91 9.54 3.24
N GLN A 284 3.59 10.35 4.24
CA GLN A 284 3.71 11.80 4.12
C GLN A 284 5.15 12.21 3.80
N GLY A 285 6.12 11.45 4.29
CA GLY A 285 7.53 11.77 4.13
C GLY A 285 8.44 10.64 4.63
N GLY A 286 9.52 10.38 3.91
CA GLY A 286 10.55 9.44 4.35
C GLY A 286 11.91 9.63 3.68
N PRO A 287 13.01 9.19 4.32
CA PRO A 287 14.32 8.99 3.69
C PRO A 287 14.22 8.11 2.45
N PRO A 288 14.73 8.53 1.27
CA PRO A 288 14.64 7.75 0.04
C PRO A 288 15.09 6.29 0.15
N THR A 289 16.12 6.00 0.94
CA THR A 289 16.59 4.61 1.18
C THR A 289 15.54 3.75 1.87
N LEU A 290 14.80 4.28 2.85
CA LEU A 290 13.72 3.52 3.48
C LEU A 290 12.57 3.27 2.50
N LEU A 291 12.31 4.23 1.61
CA LEU A 291 11.22 4.15 0.64
C LEU A 291 11.56 3.21 -0.53
N ASP A 292 12.78 3.26 -1.06
CA ASP A 292 13.17 2.58 -2.30
C ASP A 292 13.75 1.18 -2.06
N ASP A 293 14.40 0.95 -0.91
CA ASP A 293 15.28 -0.21 -0.72
C ASP A 293 14.82 -1.17 0.41
N VAL A 294 13.73 -0.87 1.11
CA VAL A 294 13.28 -1.65 2.28
C VAL A 294 11.90 -2.27 2.05
N GLY A 295 11.81 -3.57 2.32
CA GLY A 295 10.57 -4.33 2.27
C GLY A 295 10.38 -5.13 0.98
N LEU A 296 9.34 -5.96 0.95
CA LEU A 296 8.94 -6.72 -0.23
C LEU A 296 7.80 -6.03 -0.99
N PRO A 297 7.71 -6.21 -2.32
CA PRO A 297 6.60 -5.67 -3.09
C PRO A 297 5.27 -6.33 -2.70
N THR A 298 4.18 -5.55 -2.72
CA THR A 298 2.84 -5.97 -2.28
C THR A 298 2.38 -7.27 -2.92
N LEU A 299 2.57 -7.43 -4.23
CA LEU A 299 2.10 -8.60 -4.97
C LEU A 299 2.69 -9.91 -4.44
N PHE A 300 4.02 -9.95 -4.24
CA PHE A 300 4.72 -11.12 -3.72
C PHE A 300 4.40 -11.38 -2.25
N ALA A 301 4.35 -10.31 -1.46
CA ALA A 301 4.04 -10.36 -0.05
C ALA A 301 2.64 -10.95 0.20
N LEU A 302 1.64 -10.49 -0.55
CA LEU A 302 0.27 -10.99 -0.47
C LEU A 302 0.20 -12.48 -0.83
N ALA A 303 0.79 -12.88 -1.96
CA ALA A 303 0.76 -14.26 -2.42
C ALA A 303 1.38 -15.21 -1.38
N ARG A 304 2.54 -14.86 -0.83
CA ARG A 304 3.21 -15.63 0.23
C ARG A 304 2.38 -15.69 1.51
N THR A 305 1.79 -14.57 1.93
CA THR A 305 0.91 -14.52 3.11
C THR A 305 -0.26 -15.50 2.97
N VAL A 306 -0.99 -15.42 1.87
CA VAL A 306 -2.16 -16.27 1.65
C VAL A 306 -1.75 -17.73 1.54
N GLN A 307 -0.73 -18.06 0.75
CA GLN A 307 -0.26 -19.44 0.59
C GLN A 307 0.16 -20.04 1.93
N TYR A 308 0.88 -19.28 2.76
CA TYR A 308 1.30 -19.75 4.07
C TYR A 308 0.10 -20.00 5.00
N LEU A 309 -0.89 -19.09 5.05
CA LEU A 309 -2.10 -19.28 5.85
C LEU A 309 -2.96 -20.45 5.36
N GLU A 310 -3.00 -20.70 4.04
CA GLU A 310 -3.63 -21.87 3.42
C GLU A 310 -2.92 -23.16 3.86
N GLU A 311 -1.58 -23.20 3.78
CA GLU A 311 -0.75 -24.34 4.18
C GLU A 311 -0.85 -24.67 5.67
N ARG A 312 -1.01 -23.64 6.52
CA ARG A 312 -1.27 -23.80 7.97
C ARG A 312 -2.73 -24.13 8.27
N GLY A 313 -3.62 -24.09 7.29
CA GLY A 313 -5.05 -24.41 7.45
C GLY A 313 -5.86 -23.36 8.23
N VAL A 314 -5.33 -22.13 8.37
CA VAL A 314 -5.93 -21.07 9.20
C VAL A 314 -6.46 -19.88 8.40
N LYS A 315 -6.27 -19.84 7.07
CA LYS A 315 -6.81 -18.78 6.20
C LYS A 315 -8.32 -18.51 6.37
N PRO A 316 -9.19 -19.51 6.62
CA PRO A 316 -10.61 -19.24 6.89
C PRO A 316 -10.88 -18.51 8.22
N SER A 317 -9.93 -18.56 9.16
CA SER A 317 -10.06 -17.98 10.50
C SER A 317 -9.41 -16.59 10.62
N ILE A 318 -8.40 -16.31 9.78
CA ILE A 318 -7.62 -15.07 9.80
C ILE A 318 -7.88 -14.30 8.51
N SER A 319 -8.48 -13.11 8.62
CA SER A 319 -8.66 -12.24 7.46
C SER A 319 -7.33 -11.63 7.02
N VAL A 320 -7.11 -11.45 5.73
CA VAL A 320 -5.93 -10.82 5.13
C VAL A 320 -6.36 -9.52 4.46
N ILE A 321 -5.70 -8.42 4.82
CA ILE A 321 -5.91 -7.11 4.18
C ILE A 321 -4.64 -6.74 3.41
N ALA A 322 -4.76 -6.59 2.09
CA ALA A 322 -3.63 -6.17 1.25
C ALA A 322 -3.49 -4.65 1.24
N SER A 323 -2.25 -4.15 1.38
CA SER A 323 -1.92 -2.72 1.39
C SER A 323 -0.60 -2.45 0.65
N GLY A 324 -0.46 -1.24 0.11
CA GLY A 324 0.72 -0.77 -0.63
C GLY A 324 0.54 -0.82 -2.15
N GLY A 325 0.65 0.34 -2.82
CA GLY A 325 0.66 0.42 -4.29
C GLY A 325 -0.65 0.11 -5.04
N LEU A 326 -1.77 -0.18 -4.35
CA LEU A 326 -3.04 -0.47 -5.00
C LEU A 326 -3.77 0.83 -5.40
N THR A 327 -4.07 1.00 -6.70
CA THR A 327 -4.57 2.28 -7.24
C THR A 327 -5.82 2.17 -8.10
N THR A 328 -6.18 0.98 -8.59
CA THR A 328 -7.34 0.79 -9.49
C THR A 328 -8.26 -0.33 -9.01
N PRO A 329 -9.54 -0.33 -9.42
CA PRO A 329 -10.47 -1.44 -9.13
C PRO A 329 -9.93 -2.79 -9.60
N GLY A 330 -9.21 -2.81 -10.73
CA GLY A 330 -8.49 -3.99 -11.21
C GLY A 330 -7.41 -4.49 -10.24
N HIS A 331 -6.63 -3.60 -9.63
CA HIS A 331 -5.66 -3.99 -8.59
C HIS A 331 -6.38 -4.59 -7.37
N PHE A 332 -7.47 -3.96 -6.94
CA PHE A 332 -8.25 -4.41 -5.77
C PHE A 332 -8.80 -5.82 -6.00
N LEU A 333 -9.43 -6.06 -7.16
CA LEU A 333 -9.94 -7.38 -7.54
C LEU A 333 -8.84 -8.43 -7.67
N LYS A 334 -7.70 -8.10 -8.29
CA LYS A 334 -6.59 -9.06 -8.42
C LYS A 334 -6.02 -9.43 -7.06
N ALA A 335 -5.89 -8.47 -6.14
CA ALA A 335 -5.48 -8.75 -4.76
C ALA A 335 -6.48 -9.66 -4.05
N MET A 336 -7.79 -9.39 -4.19
CA MET A 336 -8.83 -10.26 -3.65
C MET A 336 -8.79 -11.68 -4.24
N ALA A 337 -8.63 -11.78 -5.55
CA ALA A 337 -8.52 -13.05 -6.26
C ALA A 337 -7.29 -13.86 -5.83
N LEU A 338 -6.18 -13.20 -5.46
CA LEU A 338 -5.01 -13.84 -4.86
C LEU A 338 -5.24 -14.31 -3.41
N GLY A 339 -6.35 -13.91 -2.78
CA GLY A 339 -6.81 -14.37 -1.48
C GLY A 339 -6.82 -13.32 -0.37
N ALA A 340 -6.68 -12.03 -0.70
CA ALA A 340 -7.00 -10.97 0.25
C ALA A 340 -8.52 -10.94 0.50
N ASP A 341 -8.95 -10.78 1.75
CA ASP A 341 -10.37 -10.61 2.06
C ASP A 341 -10.81 -9.15 1.79
N ALA A 342 -9.89 -8.20 1.99
CA ALA A 342 -10.11 -6.80 1.70
C ALA A 342 -8.79 -6.09 1.30
N VAL A 343 -8.91 -4.84 0.85
CA VAL A 343 -7.76 -4.00 0.49
C VAL A 343 -7.80 -2.66 1.22
N TYR A 344 -6.63 -2.16 1.59
CA TYR A 344 -6.45 -0.79 2.06
C TYR A 344 -6.06 0.14 0.92
N VAL A 345 -6.69 1.31 0.87
CA VAL A 345 -6.32 2.41 -0.04
C VAL A 345 -5.93 3.66 0.77
N GLY A 346 -4.80 4.25 0.41
CA GLY A 346 -4.26 5.46 1.06
C GLY A 346 -4.09 6.60 0.07
N SER A 347 -2.95 6.62 -0.63
CA SER A 347 -2.59 7.69 -1.57
C SER A 347 -3.67 7.95 -2.62
N ILE A 348 -4.25 6.91 -3.23
CA ILE A 348 -5.31 7.08 -4.25
C ILE A 348 -6.61 7.65 -3.65
N ALA A 349 -6.95 7.30 -2.41
CA ALA A 349 -8.10 7.86 -1.71
C ALA A 349 -7.92 9.36 -1.41
N LEU A 350 -6.69 9.78 -1.09
CA LEU A 350 -6.36 11.20 -0.93
C LEU A 350 -6.53 11.96 -2.25
N ILE A 351 -6.09 11.38 -3.37
CA ILE A 351 -6.28 11.99 -4.71
C ILE A 351 -7.78 12.12 -5.04
N ALA A 352 -8.58 11.07 -4.79
CA ALA A 352 -10.02 11.10 -5.03
C ALA A 352 -10.75 12.17 -4.20
N LEU A 353 -10.33 12.37 -2.95
CA LEU A 353 -10.87 13.39 -2.05
C LEU A 353 -10.54 14.84 -2.51
N GLN A 354 -9.46 15.01 -3.27
CA GLN A 354 -8.90 16.31 -3.69
C GLN A 354 -9.36 16.82 -5.05
N THR A 355 -10.38 16.23 -5.68
CA THR A 355 -10.89 16.72 -6.98
C THR A 355 -11.45 18.15 -6.94
N GLN A 356 -11.58 18.73 -5.75
CA GLN A 356 -11.87 20.15 -5.53
C GLN A 356 -10.68 21.10 -5.80
N ALA A 357 -9.45 20.59 -5.92
CA ALA A 357 -8.23 21.37 -6.11
C ALA A 357 -8.04 21.85 -7.56
N THR A 358 -8.95 22.70 -8.04
CA THR A 358 -8.78 23.43 -9.31
C THR A 358 -7.91 24.69 -9.15
N LYS A 359 -7.55 25.07 -7.92
CA LYS A 359 -6.82 26.32 -7.60
C LYS A 359 -5.30 26.19 -7.44
N THR A 360 -4.75 24.97 -7.42
CA THR A 360 -3.33 24.73 -7.07
C THR A 360 -2.40 24.55 -8.28
N LEU A 361 -2.93 24.33 -9.48
CA LEU A 361 -2.13 24.17 -10.70
C LEU A 361 -2.06 25.51 -11.47
N PRO A 362 -0.85 25.97 -11.90
CA PRO A 362 0.33 25.17 -12.24
C PRO A 362 1.52 25.26 -11.25
N THR A 363 1.44 26.06 -10.19
CA THR A 363 2.60 26.39 -9.33
C THR A 363 2.73 25.54 -8.06
N GLU A 364 1.68 24.88 -7.59
CA GLU A 364 1.68 24.20 -6.28
C GLU A 364 1.22 22.74 -6.40
N GLN A 365 1.88 21.87 -5.64
CA GLN A 365 1.68 20.43 -5.74
C GLN A 365 0.35 20.03 -5.08
N PRO A 366 -0.50 19.18 -5.70
CA PRO A 366 -1.79 18.76 -5.13
C PRO A 366 -1.71 18.18 -3.71
N GLN A 367 -0.56 17.58 -3.37
CA GLN A 367 -0.22 17.02 -2.06
C GLN A 367 -0.27 18.05 -0.91
N GLN A 368 -0.30 19.36 -1.19
CA GLN A 368 -0.32 20.43 -0.20
C GLN A 368 -1.69 20.67 0.47
N VAL A 369 -2.78 20.12 -0.08
CA VAL A 369 -4.11 20.18 0.53
C VAL A 369 -4.29 19.14 1.66
N PRO A 370 -3.93 17.86 1.46
CA PRO A 370 -4.20 16.84 2.49
C PRO A 370 -3.22 16.89 3.67
N ILE A 371 -2.00 17.39 3.46
CA ILE A 371 -0.93 17.31 4.46
C ILE A 371 -1.13 18.37 5.55
N ASN A 372 -0.90 18.00 6.82
CA ASN A 372 -1.18 18.87 7.97
C ASN A 372 -0.40 20.20 7.99
N TRP A 373 0.77 20.25 7.39
CA TRP A 373 1.60 21.46 7.26
C TRP A 373 1.60 21.99 5.82
N GLY A 374 0.70 21.48 4.99
CA GLY A 374 0.50 21.97 3.64
C GLY A 374 -0.14 23.36 3.64
N LYS A 375 0.31 24.21 2.73
CA LYS A 375 -0.13 25.62 2.63
C LYS A 375 -1.65 25.77 2.40
N PHE A 376 -2.28 24.73 1.84
CA PHE A 376 -3.70 24.74 1.44
C PHE A 376 -4.56 23.79 2.28
N LYS A 377 -4.09 23.37 3.46
CA LYS A 377 -4.84 22.46 4.32
C LYS A 377 -6.23 22.98 4.71
N GLU A 378 -6.37 24.31 4.79
CA GLU A 378 -7.62 24.96 5.16
C GLU A 378 -8.63 25.04 4.03
N ASP A 379 -8.18 24.88 2.77
CA ASP A 379 -9.00 25.01 1.57
C ASP A 379 -9.85 23.77 1.30
N LEU A 380 -9.68 22.71 2.08
CA LEU A 380 -10.49 21.51 1.96
C LEU A 380 -11.92 21.74 2.44
N ASP A 381 -12.87 21.64 1.52
CA ASP A 381 -14.29 21.43 1.78
C ASP A 381 -14.50 19.96 2.18
N VAL A 382 -14.83 19.76 3.47
CA VAL A 382 -15.00 18.44 4.08
C VAL A 382 -16.15 17.66 3.46
N GLU A 383 -17.28 18.32 3.19
CA GLU A 383 -18.47 17.66 2.63
C GLU A 383 -18.18 17.17 1.22
N LYS A 384 -17.66 18.05 0.36
CA LYS A 384 -17.31 17.66 -1.01
C LYS A 384 -16.22 16.62 -1.04
N GLY A 385 -15.21 16.73 -0.17
CA GLY A 385 -14.15 15.73 -0.05
C GLY A 385 -14.71 14.35 0.31
N ALA A 386 -15.64 14.29 1.28
CA ALA A 386 -16.32 13.06 1.66
C ALA A 386 -17.19 12.49 0.54
N GLU A 387 -17.97 13.33 -0.15
CA GLU A 387 -18.78 12.93 -1.31
C GLU A 387 -17.93 12.36 -2.45
N HIS A 388 -16.82 13.02 -2.80
CA HIS A 388 -15.93 12.55 -3.86
C HIS A 388 -15.25 11.23 -3.50
N LEU A 389 -14.79 11.08 -2.26
CA LEU A 389 -14.25 9.81 -1.78
C LEU A 389 -15.32 8.70 -1.85
N ALA A 390 -16.53 8.98 -1.35
CA ALA A 390 -17.63 8.02 -1.39
C ALA A 390 -17.98 7.60 -2.83
N ASN A 391 -17.97 8.56 -3.78
CA ASN A 391 -18.20 8.29 -5.20
C ASN A 391 -17.07 7.45 -5.80
N PHE A 392 -15.81 7.72 -5.47
CA PHE A 392 -14.68 6.91 -5.90
C PHE A 392 -14.80 5.46 -5.42
N LEU A 393 -15.10 5.26 -4.13
CA LEU A 393 -15.27 3.92 -3.56
C LEU A 393 -16.46 3.18 -4.20
N LYS A 394 -17.61 3.83 -4.35
CA LYS A 394 -18.81 3.27 -4.99
C LYS A 394 -18.55 2.93 -6.45
N SER A 395 -17.96 3.85 -7.21
CA SER A 395 -17.62 3.64 -8.62
C SER A 395 -16.63 2.49 -8.79
N SER A 396 -15.63 2.39 -7.90
CA SER A 396 -14.69 1.28 -7.91
C SER A 396 -15.42 -0.05 -7.74
N VAL A 397 -16.32 -0.14 -6.76
CA VAL A 397 -17.09 -1.36 -6.50
C VAL A 397 -18.04 -1.70 -7.64
N GLU A 398 -18.69 -0.72 -8.28
CA GLU A 398 -19.51 -0.98 -9.46
C GLU A 398 -18.69 -1.54 -10.62
N GLU A 399 -17.47 -1.03 -10.86
CA GLU A 399 -16.55 -1.63 -11.84
C GLU A 399 -16.16 -3.06 -11.46
N MET A 400 -15.92 -3.33 -10.17
CA MET A 400 -15.61 -4.69 -9.70
C MET A 400 -16.79 -5.66 -9.91
N LYS A 401 -18.03 -5.21 -9.70
CA LYS A 401 -19.25 -5.98 -9.96
C LYS A 401 -19.40 -6.32 -11.44
N LEU A 402 -19.07 -5.38 -12.33
CA LEU A 402 -19.05 -5.63 -13.78
C LEU A 402 -18.13 -6.80 -14.14
N VAL A 403 -16.92 -6.83 -13.56
CA VAL A 403 -16.02 -7.97 -13.75
C VAL A 403 -16.64 -9.26 -13.20
N ALA A 404 -17.24 -9.24 -12.01
CA ALA A 404 -17.88 -10.43 -11.43
C ALA A 404 -18.94 -11.05 -12.37
N TYR A 405 -19.72 -10.24 -13.08
CA TYR A 405 -20.65 -10.73 -14.11
C TYR A 405 -19.91 -11.50 -15.21
N THR A 406 -18.81 -10.94 -15.74
CA THR A 406 -18.01 -11.59 -16.80
C THR A 406 -17.34 -12.89 -16.37
N LEU A 407 -17.11 -13.08 -15.07
CA LEU A 407 -16.50 -14.28 -14.49
C LEU A 407 -17.54 -15.36 -14.10
N GLY A 408 -18.84 -15.05 -14.23
CA GLY A 408 -19.93 -15.92 -13.79
C GLY A 408 -19.99 -16.06 -12.26
N LYS A 409 -19.70 -14.98 -11.52
CA LYS A 409 -19.73 -14.92 -10.05
C LYS A 409 -20.88 -14.06 -9.57
N THR A 410 -21.41 -14.37 -8.40
CA THR A 410 -22.52 -13.62 -7.76
C THR A 410 -22.09 -12.89 -6.49
N ASP A 411 -20.83 -13.06 -6.10
CA ASP A 411 -20.23 -12.48 -4.90
C ASP A 411 -18.75 -12.23 -5.19
N LEU A 412 -18.24 -11.05 -4.84
CA LEU A 412 -16.84 -10.70 -5.01
C LEU A 412 -15.91 -11.66 -4.25
N ALA A 413 -16.35 -12.24 -3.13
CA ALA A 413 -15.59 -13.22 -2.36
C ALA A 413 -15.40 -14.56 -3.10
N GLN A 414 -16.17 -14.83 -4.15
CA GLN A 414 -16.03 -16.04 -4.97
C GLN A 414 -14.92 -15.92 -6.03
N ILE A 415 -14.43 -14.71 -6.29
CA ILE A 415 -13.35 -14.47 -7.25
C ILE A 415 -12.05 -14.96 -6.62
N ASN A 416 -11.34 -15.85 -7.31
CA ASN A 416 -10.14 -16.49 -6.77
C ASN A 416 -9.07 -16.72 -7.84
N LYS A 417 -7.97 -17.38 -7.46
CA LYS A 417 -6.81 -17.69 -8.33
C LYS A 417 -7.19 -18.38 -9.66
N MET A 418 -8.27 -19.16 -9.69
CA MET A 418 -8.74 -19.82 -10.92
C MET A 418 -9.37 -18.86 -11.93
N ASP A 419 -9.76 -17.67 -11.47
CA ASP A 419 -10.27 -16.60 -12.32
C ASP A 419 -9.13 -15.65 -12.77
N LEU A 420 -7.87 -15.97 -12.44
CA LEU A 420 -6.67 -15.24 -12.84
C LEU A 420 -5.83 -16.03 -13.85
N VAL A 421 -5.12 -15.28 -14.69
CA VAL A 421 -4.07 -15.79 -15.58
C VAL A 421 -2.97 -14.73 -15.70
N THR A 422 -1.73 -15.12 -15.97
CA THR A 422 -0.63 -14.17 -16.19
C THR A 422 0.12 -14.45 -17.49
N VAL A 423 0.62 -13.39 -18.12
CA VAL A 423 1.48 -13.48 -19.32
C VAL A 423 2.95 -13.68 -18.99
N ASP A 424 3.28 -13.83 -17.70
CA ASP A 424 4.64 -13.97 -17.18
C ASP A 424 4.79 -15.30 -16.44
N ARG A 425 5.78 -16.11 -16.85
CA ARG A 425 5.95 -17.48 -16.34
C ARG A 425 6.42 -17.50 -14.89
N ASP A 426 7.29 -16.58 -14.51
CA ASP A 426 7.81 -16.53 -13.15
C ASP A 426 6.70 -16.11 -12.19
N LEU A 427 5.88 -15.14 -12.59
CA LEU A 427 4.68 -14.77 -11.83
C LEU A 427 3.68 -15.92 -11.73
N ALA A 428 3.48 -16.72 -12.78
CA ALA A 428 2.57 -17.86 -12.73
C ALA A 428 2.98 -18.85 -11.63
N GLN A 429 4.27 -19.20 -11.59
CA GLN A 429 4.84 -20.09 -10.59
C GLN A 429 4.75 -19.51 -9.17
N ILE A 430 5.16 -18.25 -9.00
CA ILE A 430 5.23 -17.61 -7.69
C ILE A 430 3.84 -17.40 -7.07
N LEU A 431 2.88 -16.94 -7.87
CA LEU A 431 1.53 -16.63 -7.41
C LEU A 431 0.63 -17.88 -7.35
N ARG A 432 1.10 -19.01 -7.91
CA ARG A 432 0.33 -20.25 -8.11
C ARG A 432 -0.96 -19.98 -8.91
N ILE A 433 -0.80 -19.28 -10.03
CA ILE A 433 -1.86 -19.02 -11.03
C ILE A 433 -1.43 -19.53 -12.40
N ASP A 434 -2.38 -19.64 -13.33
CA ASP A 434 -2.11 -20.17 -14.67
C ASP A 434 -1.29 -19.21 -15.54
N TYR A 435 -0.42 -19.78 -16.39
CA TYR A 435 0.26 -19.04 -17.45
C TYR A 435 -0.61 -19.00 -18.71
N ALA A 436 -0.81 -17.81 -19.27
CA ALA A 436 -1.70 -17.56 -20.40
C ALA A 436 -1.33 -18.31 -21.68
N GLY A 437 -0.05 -18.66 -21.84
CA GLY A 437 0.41 -19.41 -23.01
C GLY A 437 0.04 -20.89 -23.00
N PHE A 438 -0.51 -21.43 -21.90
CA PHE A 438 -0.94 -22.82 -21.79
C PHE A 438 -2.41 -22.93 -21.37
N PRO A 439 -3.13 -23.96 -21.84
CA PRO A 439 -4.48 -24.23 -21.35
C PRO A 439 -4.45 -24.75 -19.90
N PRO A 440 -5.53 -24.57 -19.10
CA PRO A 440 -5.56 -24.91 -17.66
C PRO A 440 -5.19 -26.35 -17.27
N GLY A 441 -5.30 -27.30 -18.20
CA GLY A 441 -4.88 -28.71 -17.99
C GLY A 441 -3.45 -29.03 -18.40
N LYS A 442 -2.67 -28.06 -18.91
CA LYS A 442 -1.31 -28.27 -19.45
C LYS A 442 -0.28 -27.26 -18.89
N GLN A 443 -0.51 -26.77 -17.68
CA GLN A 443 0.39 -25.81 -17.03
C GLN A 443 1.78 -26.39 -16.72
N ASN A 444 1.91 -27.71 -16.56
CA ASN A 444 3.20 -28.39 -16.31
C ASN A 444 4.17 -28.36 -17.51
N LEU A 445 3.73 -27.93 -18.70
CA LEU A 445 4.65 -27.64 -19.82
C LEU A 445 5.49 -26.37 -19.56
N SER A 446 5.14 -25.58 -18.54
CA SER A 446 5.92 -24.41 -18.09
C SER A 446 7.20 -24.79 -17.33
N THR A 447 7.20 -25.90 -16.58
CA THR A 447 8.33 -26.34 -15.73
C THR A 447 9.33 -27.23 -16.47
N ALA A 448 8.95 -27.82 -17.60
CA ALA A 448 9.78 -28.79 -18.33
C ALA A 448 10.95 -28.17 -19.15
N THR A 449 11.07 -26.84 -19.23
CA THR A 449 12.13 -26.20 -20.04
C THR A 449 13.51 -26.13 -19.35
N ASN A 450 13.66 -26.66 -18.12
CA ASN A 450 14.96 -26.76 -17.43
C ASN A 450 15.51 -28.20 -17.31
N VAL A 451 14.94 -29.16 -18.03
CA VAL A 451 15.51 -30.52 -18.14
C VAL A 451 15.72 -30.85 -19.61
N ILE A 452 16.68 -30.16 -20.24
CA ILE A 452 17.35 -30.69 -21.44
C ILE A 452 18.84 -30.78 -21.09
N SER A 453 19.18 -31.86 -20.41
CA SER A 453 20.41 -32.59 -20.67
C SER A 453 20.05 -34.07 -20.74
N ASP A 454 19.24 -34.42 -21.75
CA ASP A 454 19.33 -35.74 -22.35
C ASP A 454 20.72 -35.83 -22.98
N VAL A 455 21.69 -36.26 -22.17
CA VAL A 455 22.90 -36.89 -22.71
C VAL A 455 22.48 -38.30 -23.08
N THR A 456 22.20 -38.43 -24.37
CA THR A 456 22.19 -39.64 -25.18
C THR A 456 23.02 -40.79 -24.61
N GLU A 457 22.40 -41.97 -24.67
CA GLU A 457 23.01 -43.31 -24.67
C GLU A 457 24.50 -43.33 -25.05
N MET A 458 25.33 -43.82 -24.13
CA MET A 458 26.49 -44.64 -24.48
C MET A 458 26.49 -45.86 -23.57
N THR A 459 26.10 -46.98 -24.16
CA THR A 459 26.37 -48.34 -23.71
C THR A 459 27.86 -48.64 -23.86
N ASP A 460 28.49 -49.21 -22.82
CA ASP A 460 29.57 -50.21 -22.93
C ASP A 460 29.74 -50.92 -21.56
N PRO A 461 30.27 -52.16 -21.48
CA PRO A 461 29.48 -53.38 -21.29
C PRO A 461 29.96 -54.20 -20.08
N ASP A 462 30.73 -53.60 -19.17
CA ASP A 462 31.40 -54.31 -18.09
C ASP A 462 30.73 -54.01 -16.74
N GLU A 463 29.54 -54.59 -16.57
CA GLU A 463 29.06 -54.97 -15.24
C GLU A 463 29.95 -56.08 -14.65
N PRO A 464 30.08 -56.13 -13.32
CA PRO A 464 29.33 -57.19 -12.66
C PRO A 464 28.42 -56.64 -11.55
N LEU A 465 27.14 -56.99 -11.63
CA LEU A 465 26.15 -56.98 -10.54
C LEU A 465 26.50 -58.05 -9.46
N PRO A 466 25.79 -58.10 -8.31
CA PRO A 466 26.08 -57.37 -7.08
C PRO A 466 26.38 -58.35 -5.92
N LEU A 467 26.86 -57.90 -4.77
CA LEU A 467 26.86 -58.72 -3.54
C LEU A 467 26.38 -57.93 -2.32
N GLN A 468 25.17 -58.34 -1.89
CA GLN A 468 24.42 -58.13 -0.64
C GLN A 468 23.84 -56.76 -0.32
#